data_AF-L7JXQ0-F1
#
_entry.id   AF-L7JXQ0-F1
#
_cell.length_a   1.000
_cell.length_b   1.000
_cell.length_c   1.000
_cell.angle_alpha   90.00
_cell.angle_beta   90.00
_cell.angle_gamma   90.00
#
_symmetry.space_group_name_H-M   'P 1'
#
loop_
_entity.id
_entity.type
_entity.pdbx_description
1 polymer ?
#
loop_
_entity_poly.entity_id
_entity_poly.type
_entity_poly.pdbx_seq_one_letter_code
_entity_poly.pdbx_strand_id
1 'polypeptide(L)'
;MPPHKLVLKRGALIMLLRNLDPANGLLNGTRLIVDELHNNFIIATIVTGSEKDNRVIISRINMAQSEAQFPFILKRRQFPVLLSFAMTIHKSQGQSFDKVGVYLHSPVFVHGQLYVALFRVRDASGLKVYIADNGDQGKADNNMVYTKNVVYNELLD
;
A
#
# COMPACT_ATOMS: atom_id res chain seq x y z
N MET A 1 2.86 7.54 10.75
CA MET A 1 3.80 8.68 10.59
C MET A 1 4.78 8.35 9.47
N PRO A 2 5.19 9.29 8.60
CA PRO A 2 6.29 9.05 7.66
C PRO A 2 7.62 8.83 8.40
N PRO A 3 8.60 8.19 7.74
CA PRO A 3 9.93 7.99 8.32
C PRO A 3 10.59 9.33 8.69
N HIS A 4 11.50 9.29 9.67
CA HIS A 4 12.24 10.49 10.09
C HIS A 4 13.04 11.06 8.91
N LYS A 5 13.79 10.20 8.23
CA LYS A 5 14.50 10.51 6.99
C LYS A 5 13.71 9.93 5.80
N LEU A 6 13.20 10.81 4.95
CA LEU A 6 12.50 10.45 3.71
C LEU A 6 13.41 10.78 2.53
N VAL A 7 13.85 9.75 1.80
CA VAL A 7 14.70 9.89 0.61
C VAL A 7 13.89 9.51 -0.61
N LEU A 8 13.74 10.44 -1.55
CA LEU A 8 12.95 10.27 -2.77
C LEU A 8 13.78 10.68 -3.98
N LYS A 9 13.35 10.23 -5.16
CA LYS A 9 13.86 10.68 -6.46
C LYS A 9 12.69 10.86 -7.43
N ARG A 10 12.91 11.61 -8.53
CA ARG A 10 11.98 11.65 -9.65
C ARG A 10 11.68 10.23 -10.15
N GLY A 11 10.41 9.98 -10.49
CA GLY A 11 9.89 8.68 -10.91
C GLY A 11 9.60 7.71 -9.75
N ALA A 12 9.88 8.07 -8.51
CA ALA A 12 9.55 7.22 -7.37
C ALA A 12 8.03 7.14 -7.18
N LEU A 13 7.54 5.93 -6.94
CA LEU A 13 6.16 5.68 -6.59
C LEU A 13 5.98 5.91 -5.09
N ILE A 14 5.08 6.80 -4.71
CA ILE A 14 4.78 7.16 -3.33
C ILE A 14 3.29 6.99 -3.04
N MET A 15 2.93 6.95 -1.76
CA MET A 15 1.56 6.85 -1.27
C MET A 15 1.31 7.92 -0.23
N LEU A 16 0.16 8.57 -0.30
CA LEU A 16 -0.31 9.52 0.70
C LEU A 16 -0.69 8.82 2.02
N LEU A 17 -0.31 9.42 3.14
CA LEU A 17 -0.56 8.92 4.50
C LEU A 17 -1.73 9.61 5.20
N ARG A 18 -2.27 10.67 4.60
CA ARG A 18 -3.35 11.50 5.14
C ARG A 18 -4.27 11.97 4.02
N ASN A 19 -5.53 12.19 4.37
CA ASN A 19 -6.45 12.92 3.53
C ASN A 19 -6.00 14.38 3.53
N LEU A 20 -5.71 14.93 2.35
CA LEU A 20 -5.34 16.33 2.15
C LEU A 20 -6.48 17.07 1.45
N ASP A 21 -7.01 16.46 0.40
CA ASP A 21 -8.07 17.01 -0.41
C ASP A 21 -8.92 15.87 -1.00
N PRO A 22 -9.90 15.36 -0.24
CA PRO A 22 -10.79 14.28 -0.68
C PRO A 22 -11.53 14.58 -1.99
N ALA A 23 -11.92 15.84 -2.21
CA ALA A 23 -12.68 16.24 -3.39
C ALA A 23 -11.86 16.09 -4.68
N ASN A 24 -10.54 16.28 -4.58
CA ASN A 24 -9.60 16.14 -5.69
C ASN A 24 -8.76 14.84 -5.60
N GLY A 25 -9.29 13.80 -4.96
CA GLY A 25 -8.67 12.46 -4.97
C GLY A 25 -7.42 12.30 -4.09
N LEU A 26 -7.05 13.30 -3.28
CA LEU A 26 -5.92 13.25 -2.36
C LEU A 26 -6.31 12.66 -1.00
N LEU A 27 -6.65 11.38 -1.04
CA LEU A 27 -7.01 10.55 0.10
C LEU A 27 -5.79 9.77 0.62
N ASN A 28 -5.90 9.28 1.86
CA ASN A 28 -4.96 8.32 2.42
C ASN A 28 -4.96 7.04 1.58
N GLY A 29 -3.79 6.62 1.12
CA GLY A 29 -3.63 5.49 0.20
C GLY A 29 -3.50 5.88 -1.27
N THR A 30 -3.83 7.12 -1.67
CA THR A 30 -3.65 7.58 -3.05
C THR A 30 -2.18 7.44 -3.47
N ARG A 31 -1.96 6.75 -4.59
CA ARG A 31 -0.63 6.53 -5.16
C ARG A 31 -0.28 7.64 -6.13
N LEU A 32 0.96 8.12 -6.03
CA LEU A 32 1.49 9.21 -6.84
C LEU A 32 2.85 8.81 -7.41
N ILE A 33 3.18 9.26 -8.61
CA ILE A 33 4.55 9.23 -9.14
C ILE A 33 5.17 10.62 -8.94
N VAL A 34 6.38 10.67 -8.38
CA VAL A 34 7.11 11.92 -8.18
C VAL A 34 7.59 12.49 -9.52
N ASP A 35 7.13 13.67 -9.89
CA ASP A 35 7.61 14.39 -11.07
C ASP A 35 8.77 15.32 -10.69
N GLU A 36 8.64 16.06 -9.59
CA GLU A 36 9.62 17.04 -9.16
C GLU A 36 9.74 17.09 -7.63
N LEU A 37 10.96 17.34 -7.16
CA LEU A 37 11.29 17.45 -5.76
C LEU A 37 11.83 18.84 -5.48
N HIS A 38 11.16 19.55 -4.58
CA HIS A 38 11.57 20.87 -4.11
C HIS A 38 11.78 20.85 -2.60
N ASN A 39 12.36 21.92 -2.06
CA ASN A 39 12.68 21.98 -0.64
C ASN A 39 11.44 21.88 0.27
N ASN A 40 10.27 22.36 -0.17
CA ASN A 40 9.07 22.47 0.68
C ASN A 40 7.81 21.82 0.10
N PHE A 41 7.87 21.36 -1.15
CA PHE A 41 6.76 20.69 -1.83
C PHE A 41 7.28 19.63 -2.79
N ILE A 42 6.40 18.69 -3.13
CA ILE A 42 6.62 17.66 -4.15
C ILE A 42 5.56 17.87 -5.21
N ILE A 43 5.95 17.86 -6.48
CA ILE A 43 4.99 17.76 -7.58
C ILE A 43 4.92 16.30 -7.98
N ALA A 44 3.71 15.75 -8.03
CA ALA A 44 3.48 14.36 -8.32
C ALA A 44 2.20 14.15 -9.13
N THR A 45 2.13 13.06 -9.88
CA THR A 45 0.96 12.69 -10.69
C THR A 45 0.21 11.52 -10.06
N ILE A 46 -1.12 11.61 -10.00
CA ILE A 46 -1.98 10.54 -9.46
C ILE A 46 -2.00 9.34 -10.41
N VAL A 47 -1.80 8.14 -9.85
CA VAL A 47 -1.62 6.90 -10.65
C VAL A 47 -2.92 6.12 -10.85
N THR A 48 -3.86 6.24 -9.92
CA THR A 48 -5.06 5.40 -9.84
C THR A 48 -6.27 6.19 -9.35
N GLY A 49 -7.47 5.81 -9.75
CA GLY A 49 -8.73 6.43 -9.32
C GLY A 49 -9.35 7.32 -10.40
N SER A 50 -10.39 8.08 -10.03
CA SER A 50 -11.07 9.02 -10.93
C SER A 50 -10.15 10.15 -11.37
N GLU A 51 -9.29 10.61 -10.45
CA GLU A 51 -8.35 11.72 -10.65
C GLU A 51 -7.01 11.26 -11.26
N LYS A 52 -6.98 10.12 -11.95
CA LYS A 52 -5.78 9.60 -12.57
C LYS A 52 -5.19 10.62 -13.56
N ASP A 53 -3.86 10.67 -13.61
CA ASP A 53 -3.06 11.54 -14.49
C ASP A 53 -3.11 13.04 -14.12
N ASN A 54 -3.85 13.43 -13.07
CA ASN A 54 -3.82 14.78 -12.52
C ASN A 54 -2.51 15.06 -11.76
N ARG A 55 -1.87 16.19 -12.06
CA ARG A 55 -0.71 16.70 -11.31
C ARG A 55 -1.15 17.45 -10.06
N VAL A 56 -0.48 17.16 -8.95
CA VAL A 56 -0.79 17.72 -7.64
C VAL A 56 0.47 18.18 -6.91
N ILE A 57 0.29 19.13 -5.98
CA ILE A 57 1.37 19.65 -5.14
C ILE A 57 1.17 19.14 -3.71
N ILE A 58 2.17 18.42 -3.20
CA ILE A 58 2.16 17.89 -1.84
C ILE A 58 3.11 18.69 -0.96
N SER A 59 2.55 19.44 -0.02
CA SER A 59 3.32 20.23 0.95
C SER A 59 3.61 19.44 2.23
N ARG A 60 4.61 19.90 3.01
CA ARG A 60 4.84 19.37 4.37
C ARG A 60 3.71 19.76 5.31
N ILE A 61 3.24 18.82 6.12
CA ILE A 61 2.21 19.04 7.14
C ILE A 61 2.74 18.67 8.54
N ASN A 62 2.15 19.27 9.58
CA ASN A 62 2.38 18.85 10.95
C ASN A 62 1.54 17.59 11.24
N MET A 63 2.17 16.52 11.69
CA MET A 63 1.49 15.30 12.11
C MET A 63 1.82 14.99 13.57
N ALA A 64 0.80 14.66 14.35
CA ALA A 64 0.94 14.20 15.73
C ALA A 64 0.84 12.67 15.81
N GLN A 65 1.47 12.07 16.82
CA GLN A 65 1.18 10.69 17.20
C GLN A 65 -0.23 10.61 17.79
N SER A 66 -0.98 9.56 17.45
CA SER A 66 -2.37 9.37 17.88
C SER A 66 -2.49 8.82 19.30
N GLU A 67 -1.46 8.11 19.79
CA GLU A 67 -1.46 7.48 21.11
C GLU A 67 -0.41 8.13 22.01
N ALA A 68 -0.86 8.56 23.19
CA ALA A 68 -0.06 9.23 24.19
C ALA A 68 0.80 8.21 24.95
N GLN A 69 1.97 7.85 24.39
CA GLN A 69 3.03 7.21 25.18
C GLN A 69 3.75 8.21 26.10
N PHE A 70 3.56 9.51 25.86
CA PHE A 70 4.25 10.59 26.58
C PHE A 70 3.24 11.56 27.18
N PRO A 71 3.59 12.29 28.26
CA PRO A 71 2.75 13.34 28.85
C PRO A 71 2.64 14.60 27.96
N PHE A 72 3.14 14.53 26.72
CA PHE A 72 3.12 15.61 25.75
C PHE A 72 2.90 15.07 24.33
N ILE A 73 2.41 15.93 23.43
CA ILE A 73 2.13 15.57 22.04
C ILE A 73 3.36 15.85 21.18
N LEU A 74 4.00 14.80 20.67
CA LEU A 74 5.04 14.93 19.65
C LEU A 74 4.42 15.25 18.29
N LYS A 75 4.76 16.44 17.76
CA LYS A 75 4.41 16.87 16.39
C LYS A 75 5.65 16.84 15.50
N ARG A 76 5.54 16.25 14.32
CA ARG A 76 6.58 16.27 13.27
C ARG A 76 6.03 16.95 12.02
N ARG A 77 6.77 17.94 11.51
CA ARG A 77 6.51 18.52 10.20
C ARG A 77 7.23 17.71 9.13
N GLN A 78 6.49 17.05 8.25
CA GLN A 78 7.07 16.23 7.18
C GLN A 78 6.07 16.10 6.01
N PHE A 79 6.56 15.72 4.83
CA PHE A 79 5.69 15.29 3.74
C PHE A 79 4.85 14.09 4.18
N PRO A 80 3.53 14.10 3.96
CA PRO A 80 2.64 13.02 4.37
C PRO A 80 2.68 11.86 3.37
N VAL A 81 3.88 11.41 2.98
CA VAL A 81 4.06 10.38 1.94
C VAL A 81 5.05 9.31 2.37
N LEU A 82 4.93 8.14 1.76
CA LEU A 82 5.83 6.99 1.93
C LEU A 82 6.11 6.36 0.56
N LEU A 83 7.31 5.81 0.34
CA LEU A 83 7.62 5.00 -0.85
C LEU A 83 6.66 3.79 -0.92
N SER A 84 6.10 3.56 -2.10
CA SER A 84 4.99 2.62 -2.32
C SER A 84 5.27 1.68 -3.49
N PHE A 85 6.44 1.02 -3.47
CA PHE A 85 6.74 -0.05 -4.44
C PHE A 85 5.98 -1.33 -4.13
N ALA A 86 5.88 -1.66 -2.85
CA ALA A 86 5.06 -2.74 -2.33
C ALA A 86 4.03 -2.17 -1.36
N MET A 87 2.89 -2.83 -1.26
CA MET A 87 1.86 -2.52 -0.28
C MET A 87 1.31 -3.81 0.32
N THR A 88 0.73 -3.71 1.50
CA THR A 88 0.02 -4.84 2.11
C THR A 88 -1.27 -5.12 1.33
N ILE A 89 -1.72 -6.38 1.37
CA ILE A 89 -2.98 -6.81 0.75
C ILE A 89 -4.15 -5.94 1.23
N HIS A 90 -4.23 -5.68 2.54
CA HIS A 90 -5.25 -4.80 3.11
C HIS A 90 -5.26 -3.39 2.49
N LYS A 91 -4.08 -2.81 2.23
CA LYS A 91 -3.98 -1.48 1.61
C LYS A 91 -4.34 -1.46 0.13
N SER A 92 -4.27 -2.60 -0.54
CA SER A 92 -4.69 -2.75 -1.94
C SER A 92 -6.20 -2.87 -2.12
N GLN A 93 -6.96 -3.08 -1.04
CA GLN A 93 -8.41 -3.26 -1.12
C GLN A 93 -9.08 -2.04 -1.79
N GLY A 94 -9.98 -2.30 -2.73
CA GLY A 94 -10.67 -1.25 -3.50
C GLY A 94 -9.84 -0.66 -4.66
N GLN A 95 -8.58 -1.07 -4.83
CA GLN A 95 -7.75 -0.69 -5.97
C GLN A 95 -7.73 -1.80 -7.02
N SER A 96 -7.46 -1.43 -8.27
CA SER A 96 -7.24 -2.36 -9.39
C SER A 96 -5.96 -1.97 -10.10
N PHE A 97 -5.18 -2.97 -10.52
CA PHE A 97 -3.90 -2.80 -11.22
C PHE A 97 -3.87 -3.66 -12.48
N ASP A 98 -3.09 -3.23 -13.46
CA ASP A 98 -2.90 -4.00 -14.71
C ASP A 98 -2.00 -5.22 -14.48
N LYS A 99 -1.01 -5.10 -13.59
CA LYS A 99 -0.07 -6.18 -13.22
C LYS A 99 0.20 -6.15 -11.72
N VAL A 100 0.17 -7.33 -11.08
CA VAL A 100 0.37 -7.50 -9.64
C VAL A 100 1.30 -8.68 -9.38
N GLY A 101 2.33 -8.44 -8.57
CA GLY A 101 3.10 -9.51 -7.93
C GLY A 101 2.63 -9.65 -6.47
N VAL A 102 2.12 -10.82 -6.11
CA VAL A 102 1.77 -11.17 -4.73
C VAL A 102 2.91 -11.96 -4.12
N TYR A 103 3.58 -11.38 -3.12
CA TYR A 103 4.66 -12.02 -2.38
C TYR A 103 4.15 -12.48 -1.01
N LEU A 104 4.07 -13.80 -0.81
CA LEU A 104 3.62 -14.42 0.43
C LEU A 104 4.82 -15.00 1.18
N HIS A 105 5.45 -14.16 1.99
CA HIS A 105 6.52 -14.60 2.90
C HIS A 105 5.99 -15.55 3.97
N SER A 106 4.84 -15.22 4.56
CA SER A 106 4.16 -16.04 5.58
C SER A 106 2.73 -16.36 5.09
N PRO A 107 2.06 -17.37 5.67
CA PRO A 107 0.68 -17.70 5.32
C PRO A 107 -0.26 -16.51 5.52
N VAL A 108 -1.31 -16.42 4.69
CA VAL A 108 -2.42 -15.50 4.96
C VAL A 108 -3.15 -15.92 6.24
N PHE A 109 -3.66 -14.95 6.99
CA PHE A 109 -4.18 -15.18 8.34
C PHE A 109 -5.63 -14.70 8.53
N VAL A 110 -6.18 -13.94 7.59
CA VAL A 110 -7.56 -13.42 7.66
C VAL A 110 -8.43 -14.00 6.57
N HIS A 111 -9.72 -14.18 6.89
CA HIS A 111 -10.77 -14.47 5.93
C HIS A 111 -10.67 -13.59 4.68
N GLY A 112 -10.72 -14.22 3.51
CA GLY A 112 -10.80 -13.51 2.23
C GLY A 112 -9.54 -12.71 1.87
N GLN A 113 -8.47 -12.75 2.67
CA GLN A 113 -7.25 -11.98 2.40
C GLN A 113 -6.60 -12.40 1.08
N LEU A 114 -6.48 -13.71 0.84
CA LEU A 114 -5.94 -14.21 -0.42
C LEU A 114 -6.84 -13.82 -1.59
N TYR A 115 -8.16 -13.94 -1.44
CA TYR A 115 -9.13 -13.49 -2.45
C TYR A 115 -8.95 -12.01 -2.80
N VAL A 116 -8.85 -11.14 -1.78
CA VAL A 116 -8.58 -9.72 -1.99
C VAL A 116 -7.32 -9.53 -2.82
N ALA A 117 -6.23 -10.22 -2.52
CA ALA A 117 -4.97 -10.09 -3.26
C ALA A 117 -5.09 -10.52 -4.74
N LEU A 118 -5.68 -11.69 -5.00
CA LEU A 118 -5.79 -12.26 -6.34
C LEU A 118 -6.71 -11.42 -7.24
N PHE A 119 -7.77 -10.83 -6.69
CA PHE A 119 -8.75 -10.01 -7.42
C PHE A 119 -8.35 -8.53 -7.54
N ARG A 120 -7.09 -8.17 -7.29
CA ARG A 120 -6.59 -6.81 -7.58
C ARG A 120 -6.21 -6.62 -9.05
N VAL A 121 -6.16 -7.69 -9.85
CA VAL A 121 -5.86 -7.63 -11.28
C VAL A 121 -7.12 -7.81 -12.13
N ARG A 122 -7.15 -7.20 -13.31
CA ARG A 122 -8.26 -7.37 -14.27
C ARG A 122 -8.15 -8.63 -15.13
N ASP A 123 -6.92 -9.06 -15.42
CA ASP A 123 -6.62 -10.21 -16.27
C ASP A 123 -5.67 -11.17 -15.56
N ALA A 124 -5.92 -12.47 -15.68
CA ALA A 124 -5.14 -13.50 -14.99
C ALA A 124 -3.65 -13.48 -15.39
N SER A 125 -3.31 -13.10 -16.62
CA SER A 125 -1.91 -12.99 -17.08
C SER A 125 -1.14 -11.86 -16.38
N GLY A 126 -1.86 -10.88 -15.81
CA GLY A 126 -1.27 -9.80 -15.03
C GLY A 126 -0.90 -10.20 -13.60
N LEU A 127 -1.29 -11.40 -13.13
CA LEU A 127 -1.03 -11.87 -11.78
C LEU A 127 0.16 -12.82 -11.74
N LYS A 128 1.09 -12.56 -10.81
CA LYS A 128 2.12 -13.52 -10.41
C LYS A 128 2.10 -13.68 -8.90
N VAL A 129 2.07 -14.91 -8.43
CA VAL A 129 2.11 -15.24 -7.00
C VAL A 129 3.42 -15.95 -6.71
N TYR A 130 4.13 -15.48 -5.70
CA TYR A 130 5.32 -16.13 -5.15
C TYR A 130 5.05 -16.50 -3.69
N ILE A 131 5.22 -17.78 -3.38
CA ILE A 131 5.10 -18.32 -2.02
C ILE A 131 6.52 -18.66 -1.57
N ALA A 132 6.95 -18.08 -0.44
CA ALA A 132 8.31 -18.32 0.05
C ALA A 132 8.44 -19.71 0.66
N ASP A 133 9.48 -20.46 0.27
CA ASP A 133 9.89 -21.67 0.97
C ASP A 133 10.83 -21.33 2.13
N ASN A 134 10.26 -20.90 3.26
CA ASN A 134 11.00 -20.49 4.46
C ASN A 134 10.62 -21.31 5.72
N GLY A 135 9.82 -22.36 5.57
CA GLY A 135 9.36 -23.21 6.68
C GLY A 135 8.07 -22.75 7.36
N ASP A 136 7.61 -21.52 7.15
CA ASP A 136 6.35 -21.02 7.72
C ASP A 136 5.11 -21.42 6.90
N GLN A 137 5.31 -21.76 5.63
CA GLN A 137 4.27 -22.16 4.69
C GLN A 137 3.96 -23.66 4.75
N GLY A 138 2.80 -24.06 4.21
CA GLY A 138 2.46 -25.47 4.08
C GLY A 138 3.34 -26.17 3.04
N LYS A 139 3.68 -27.43 3.29
CA LYS A 139 4.36 -28.32 2.32
C LYS A 139 3.49 -29.53 2.04
N ALA A 140 3.23 -29.78 0.77
CA ALA A 140 2.56 -30.98 0.32
C ALA A 140 3.58 -32.14 0.19
N ASP A 141 3.08 -33.38 0.09
CA ASP A 141 3.91 -34.60 0.03
C ASP A 141 4.92 -34.63 -1.13
N ASN A 142 4.66 -33.84 -2.17
CA ASN A 142 5.54 -33.66 -3.32
C ASN A 142 6.56 -32.50 -3.18
N ASN A 143 6.80 -32.01 -1.95
CA ASN A 143 7.61 -30.82 -1.64
C ASN A 143 7.09 -29.51 -2.25
N MET A 144 5.86 -29.48 -2.77
CA MET A 144 5.26 -28.24 -3.26
C MET A 144 4.84 -27.36 -2.07
N VAL A 145 5.31 -26.11 -2.08
CA VAL A 145 4.95 -25.11 -1.07
C VAL A 145 3.60 -24.50 -1.42
N TYR A 146 2.71 -24.41 -0.43
CA TYR A 146 1.38 -23.83 -0.58
C TYR A 146 1.04 -22.90 0.58
N THR A 147 0.14 -21.94 0.32
CA THR A 147 -0.49 -21.12 1.36
C THR A 147 -1.89 -21.66 1.63
N LYS A 148 -2.35 -21.60 2.88
CA LYS A 148 -3.75 -21.90 3.23
C LYS A 148 -4.65 -20.77 2.71
N ASN A 149 -5.86 -21.11 2.29
CA ASN A 149 -6.93 -20.12 2.10
C ASN A 149 -7.77 -20.08 3.36
N VAL A 150 -7.88 -18.93 4.02
CA VAL A 150 -8.67 -18.78 5.24
C VAL A 150 -10.09 -18.36 4.85
N VAL A 151 -11.07 -19.19 5.18
CA VAL A 151 -12.50 -18.95 4.96
C VAL A 151 -13.22 -19.17 6.28
N TYR A 152 -14.11 -18.25 6.68
CA TYR A 152 -14.90 -18.39 7.91
C TYR A 152 -16.21 -19.03 7.54
N ASN A 153 -16.58 -20.10 8.24
CA ASN A 153 -17.75 -20.91 7.91
C ASN A 153 -19.07 -20.14 8.14
N GLU A 154 -19.08 -19.18 9.07
CA GLU A 154 -20.23 -18.32 9.42
C GLU A 154 -20.76 -17.46 8.25
N LEU A 155 -20.02 -17.38 7.15
CA LEU A 155 -20.39 -16.64 5.94
C LEU A 155 -20.79 -17.55 4.77
N LEU A 156 -20.80 -18.87 4.98
CA LEU A 156 -21.15 -19.89 3.98
C LEU A 156 -22.55 -20.49 4.20
N ASP A 157 -23.20 -20.14 5.33
CA ASP A 157 -24.59 -20.46 5.67
C ASP A 157 -25.53 -19.31 5.26
#